data_AF-A0A3M1ITG6-F1
#
_entry.id   AF-A0A3M1ITG6-F1
#
_cell.length_a   1.000
_cell.length_b   1.000
_cell.length_c   1.000
_cell.angle_alpha   90.00
_cell.angle_beta   90.00
_cell.angle_gamma   90.00
#
_symmetry.space_group_name_H-M   'P 1'
#
loop_
_entity.id
_entity.type
_entity.pdbx_description
1 polymer ?
#
loop_
_entity_poly.entity_id
_entity_poly.type
_entity_poly.pdbx_seq_one_letter_code
_entity_poly.pdbx_strand_id
1 'polypeptide(L)' 'MNEIIYKISDRRSWSQAQARGVYEGSPDDRRDGYIHFSTAPQLAATLAKHFAG' A
#
# COMPACT_ATOMS: atom_id res chain seq x y z
N MET A 1 4.18 -14.94 16.86
CA MET A 1 2.86 -14.49 16.36
C MET A 1 3.13 -13.72 15.08
N ASN A 2 2.54 -14.10 13.95
CA ASN A 2 2.68 -13.32 12.72
C ASN A 2 1.80 -12.07 12.81
N GLU A 3 2.41 -10.90 12.71
CA GLU A 3 1.69 -9.63 12.69
C GLU A 3 1.19 -9.36 11.26
N ILE A 4 -0.10 -9.01 11.13
CA ILE A 4 -0.68 -8.65 9.84
C ILE A 4 -0.27 -7.21 9.50
N ILE A 5 0.30 -7.03 8.32
CA ILE A 5 0.61 -5.73 7.73
C ILE A 5 -0.31 -5.46 6.54
N TYR A 6 -0.58 -4.19 6.30
CA TYR A 6 -1.55 -3.72 5.32
C TYR A 6 -0.86 -2.84 4.28
N LYS A 7 -1.26 -3.01 3.02
CA LYS A 7 -0.93 -2.06 1.94
C LYS A 7 -2.21 -1.38 1.47
N ILE A 8 -2.21 -0.06 1.46
CA ILE A 8 -3.25 0.72 0.80
C ILE A 8 -2.84 0.93 -0.66
N SER A 9 -3.75 0.64 -1.58
CA SER A 9 -3.59 0.85 -3.02
C SER A 9 -4.92 1.29 -3.60
N ASP A 10 -4.89 2.16 -4.61
CA ASP A 10 -6.08 2.42 -5.41
C ASP A 10 -6.49 1.17 -6.20
N ARG A 11 -7.76 1.15 -6.64
CA ARG A 11 -8.36 -0.01 -7.31
C ARG A 11 -7.65 -0.36 -8.62
N ARG A 12 -7.21 0.64 -9.39
CA ARG A 12 -6.59 0.42 -10.70
C ARG A 12 -5.20 -0.21 -10.53
N SER A 13 -4.42 0.27 -9.58
CA SER A 13 -3.10 -0.29 -9.23
C SER A 13 -3.23 -1.72 -8.71
N TRP A 14 -4.24 -2.01 -7.88
CA TRP A 14 -4.49 -3.37 -7.40
C TRP A 14 -4.90 -4.32 -8.53
N SER A 15 -5.83 -3.92 -9.40
CA SER A 15 -6.23 -4.75 -10.55
C SER A 15 -5.05 -5.08 -11.47
N GLN A 16 -4.14 -4.13 -11.70
CA GLN A 16 -2.93 -4.39 -12.48
C GLN A 16 -1.99 -5.37 -11.79
N ALA A 17 -1.81 -5.24 -10.47
CA ALA A 17 -0.99 -6.16 -9.71
C ALA A 17 -1.55 -7.58 -9.73
N GLN A 18 -2.88 -7.73 -9.62
CA GLN A 18 -3.54 -9.02 -9.76
C GLN A 18 -3.31 -9.62 -11.15
N ALA A 19 -3.44 -8.82 -12.22
CA ALA A 19 -3.23 -9.28 -13.59
C ALA A 19 -1.78 -9.68 -13.87
N ARG A 20 -0.81 -8.99 -13.27
CA ARG A 20 0.63 -9.28 -13.43
C ARG A 20 1.16 -10.34 -12.46
N GLY A 21 0.41 -10.65 -11.40
CA GLY A 21 0.86 -11.51 -10.31
C GLY A 21 1.90 -10.85 -9.38
N VAL A 22 2.16 -9.55 -9.51
CA VAL A 22 3.14 -8.81 -8.70
C VAL A 22 2.69 -7.37 -8.49
N TYR A 23 2.87 -6.86 -7.26
CA TYR A 23 2.68 -5.45 -6.94
C TYR A 23 4.03 -4.72 -6.98
N GLU A 24 4.23 -3.86 -7.97
CA GLU A 24 5.49 -3.14 -8.22
C GLU A 24 5.63 -1.83 -7.40
N GLY A 25 4.75 -1.59 -6.43
CA GLY A 25 4.74 -0.39 -5.61
C GLY A 25 3.94 0.79 -6.20
N SER A 26 3.55 1.71 -5.32
CA SER A 26 3.04 3.04 -5.70
C SER A 26 4.17 3.94 -6.26
N PRO A 27 3.86 5.14 -6.79
CA PRO A 27 4.88 6.11 -7.15
C PRO A 27 5.82 6.48 -6.00
N ASP A 28 5.28 6.65 -4.78
CA ASP A 28 6.08 6.94 -3.59
C ASP A 28 6.95 5.75 -3.19
N ASP A 29 6.43 4.52 -3.27
CA ASP A 29 7.22 3.31 -2.99
C ASP A 29 8.42 3.21 -3.92
N ARG A 30 8.23 3.48 -5.22
CA ARG A 30 9.31 3.46 -6.21
C ARG A 30 10.31 4.59 -6.01
N ARG A 31 9.85 5.79 -5.62
CA ARG A 31 10.73 6.92 -5.29
C ARG A 31 11.63 6.58 -4.11
N ASP A 32 11.06 5.95 -3.08
CA ASP A 32 11.73 5.72 -1.81
C ASP A 32 12.50 4.38 -1.78
N GLY A 33 12.26 3.51 -2.77
CA GLY A 33 12.99 2.25 -2.97
C GLY A 33 12.47 1.06 -2.15
N TYR A 34 11.30 1.19 -1.53
CA TYR A 34 10.65 0.10 -0.77
C TYR A 34 9.12 0.27 -0.73
N ILE A 35 8.38 -0.81 -0.49
CA ILE A 35 6.91 -0.77 -0.36
C ILE A 35 6.52 -0.33 1.06
N HIS A 36 5.80 0.78 1.17
CA HIS A 36 5.23 1.25 2.42
C HIS A 36 4.07 0.36 2.86
N PHE A 37 4.21 -0.30 3.99
CA PHE A 37 3.14 -1.01 4.68
C PHE A 37 2.78 -0.28 5.98
N SER A 38 1.56 -0.53 6.47
CA SER A 38 1.06 -0.06 7.77
C SER A 38 0.71 -1.25 8.65
N THR A 39 0.95 -1.14 9.96
CA THR A 39 0.33 -2.03 10.95
C THR A 39 -1.14 -1.66 11.17
N ALA A 40 -1.91 -2.52 11.84
CA ALA A 40 -3.31 -2.23 12.14
C ALA A 40 -3.50 -0.88 12.89
N PRO A 41 -2.70 -0.54 13.93
CA PRO A 41 -2.81 0.77 14.59
C PRO A 41 -2.43 1.97 13.69
N GLN A 42 -1.57 1.77 12.68
CA GLN A 42 -1.14 2.85 11.78
C GLN A 42 -2.15 3.13 10.66
N LEU A 43 -2.96 2.12 10.28
CA LEU A 43 -3.76 2.14 9.06
C LEU A 43 -4.69 3.36 8.94
N ALA A 44 -5.43 3.69 10.00
CA ALA A 44 -6.38 4.81 10.00
C ALA A 44 -5.67 6.16 9.78
N ALA A 45 -4.53 6.38 10.44
CA ALA A 45 -3.74 7.58 10.28
C ALA A 45 -3.11 7.67 8.88
N THR A 46 -2.64 6.54 8.33
CA THR A 46 -2.11 6.49 6.95
C THR A 46 -3.19 6.86 5.93
N LEU A 47 -4.40 6.31 6.06
CA LEU A 47 -5.54 6.64 5.20
C LEU A 47 -5.87 8.14 5.25
N ALA A 48 -6.00 8.71 6.44
CA ALA A 48 -6.33 10.13 6.61
C ALA A 48 -5.25 11.07 6.05
N LYS A 49 -3.97 10.70 6.15
CA LYS A 49 -2.87 11.56 5.73
C LYS A 49 -2.62 11.52 4.22
N HIS A 50 -2.73 10.35 3.59
CA HIS A 50 -2.26 10.13 2.22
C HIS A 50 -3.38 9.82 1.22
N PHE A 51 -4.57 9.43 1.70
CA PHE A 51 -5.65 8.92 0.86
C PHE A 51 -7.00 9.61 1.13
N ALA A 52 -7.00 10.77 1.81
CA ALA A 52 -8.20 11.54 2.11
C ALA A 52 -8.76 12.35 0.92
N GLY A 53 -8.57 11.84 -0.30
CA GLY A 53 -9.03 12.47 -1.54
C GLY A 53 -10.50 12.84 -1.53
#